data_AF-A0A7W0WJT5-F1
#
_entry.id   AF-A0A7W0WJT5-F1
#
_cell.length_a   1.000
_cell.length_b   1.000
_cell.length_c   1.000
_cell.angle_alpha   90.00
_cell.angle_beta   90.00
_cell.angle_gamma   90.00
#
_symmetry.space_group_name_H-M   'P 1'
#
loop_
_entity.id
_entity.type
_entity.pdbx_description
1 polymer ?
#
loop_
_entity_poly.entity_id
_entity_poly.type
_entity_poly.pdbx_seq_one_letter_code
_entity_poly.pdbx_strand_id
1 'polypeptide(L)'
;MADKISERAAAELERVLSRHEKKQKASVSLSGELIRAADVVAGKAQRSALLERAVRRYFRHLLRRARHERDLRLIEAGAEVTNRKSDTLLDLQSWPE
;
A
#
# COMPACT_ATOMS: atom_id res chain seq x y z
N MET A 1 -5.97 10.95 -7.25
CA MET A 1 -6.52 10.22 -6.08
C MET A 1 -5.45 9.28 -5.58
N ALA A 2 -5.10 9.37 -4.29
CA ALA A 2 -4.29 8.36 -3.66
C ALA A 2 -5.16 7.11 -3.44
N ASP A 3 -4.84 6.00 -4.10
CA ASP A 3 -5.47 4.70 -3.81
C ASP A 3 -5.05 4.24 -2.41
N LYS A 4 -5.74 4.76 -1.40
CA LYS A 4 -5.63 4.33 -0.02
C LYS A 4 -6.53 3.12 0.16
N ILE A 5 -5.94 1.99 0.55
CA ILE A 5 -6.69 0.81 0.94
C ILE A 5 -6.81 0.77 2.47
N SER A 6 -7.93 0.27 2.98
CA SER A 6 -8.12 0.11 4.42
C SER A 6 -7.11 -0.90 5.00
N GLU A 7 -6.82 -0.82 6.30
CA GLU A 7 -5.93 -1.80 6.96
C GLU A 7 -6.41 -3.23 6.80
N ARG A 8 -7.73 -3.45 6.88
CA ARG A 8 -8.34 -4.75 6.64
C ARG A 8 -8.10 -5.23 5.20
N ALA A 9 -8.26 -4.35 4.22
CA ALA A 9 -8.00 -4.68 2.82
C ALA A 9 -6.51 -4.94 2.57
N ALA A 10 -5.60 -4.21 3.23
CA ALA A 10 -4.16 -4.44 3.15
C ALA A 10 -3.76 -5.80 3.75
N ALA A 11 -4.29 -6.14 4.93
CA ALA A 11 -4.05 -7.44 5.56
C ALA A 11 -4.56 -8.60 4.69
N GLU A 12 -5.76 -8.45 4.12
CA GLU A 12 -6.35 -9.43 3.22
C GLU A 12 -5.54 -9.58 1.92
N LEU A 13 -5.13 -8.47 1.32
CA LEU A 13 -4.30 -8.47 0.12
C LEU A 13 -2.95 -9.15 0.37
N GLU A 14 -2.31 -8.89 1.52
CA GLU A 14 -1.08 -9.56 1.92
C GLU A 14 -1.27 -11.07 2.11
N ARG A 15 -2.39 -11.48 2.73
CA ARG A 15 -2.77 -12.89 2.91
C ARG A 15 -3.02 -13.60 1.58
N VAL A 16 -3.64 -12.93 0.61
CA VAL A 16 -3.88 -13.50 -0.73
C VAL A 16 -2.58 -13.60 -1.52
N LEU A 17 -1.73 -12.57 -1.49
CA LEU A 17 -0.48 -12.55 -2.26
C LEU A 17 0.63 -13.46 -1.71
N SER A 18 0.55 -13.89 -0.45
CA SER A 18 1.48 -14.86 0.13
C SER A 18 1.18 -16.30 -0.32
N ARG A 19 0.00 -16.56 -0.89
CA ARG A 19 -0.38 -17.87 -1.41
C ARG A 19 0.18 -18.08 -2.80
N HIS A 20 0.71 -19.27 -3.06
CA HIS A 20 1.12 -19.68 -4.39
C HIS A 20 -0.03 -20.39 -5.11
N GLU A 21 -0.59 -19.74 -6.12
CA GLU A 21 -1.69 -20.28 -6.93
C GLU A 21 -1.26 -20.48 -8.39
N LYS A 22 -1.85 -21.48 -9.06
CA LYS A 22 -1.63 -21.69 -10.51
C LYS A 22 -2.29 -20.57 -11.31
N LYS A 23 -1.65 -20.15 -12.40
CA LYS A 23 -2.23 -19.15 -13.30
C LYS A 23 -3.55 -19.66 -13.90
N GLN A 24 -4.56 -18.80 -13.90
CA GLN A 24 -5.86 -19.08 -14.50
C GLN A 24 -6.12 -18.09 -15.63
N LYS A 25 -6.83 -18.55 -16.67
CA LYS A 25 -7.26 -17.66 -17.76
C LYS A 25 -8.41 -16.80 -17.25
N ALA A 26 -8.27 -15.49 -17.39
CA ALA A 26 -9.30 -14.52 -17.07
C ALA A 26 -9.46 -13.55 -18.26
N SER A 27 -10.71 -13.19 -18.56
CA SER A 27 -11.02 -12.13 -19.52
C SER A 27 -11.25 -10.83 -18.75
N VAL A 28 -10.60 -9.76 -19.19
CA VAL A 28 -10.76 -8.42 -18.62
C VAL A 28 -10.93 -7.43 -19.77
N SER A 29 -11.89 -6.52 -19.64
CA SER A 29 -12.07 -5.43 -20.58
C SER A 29 -10.97 -4.40 -20.35
N LEU A 30 -10.20 -4.09 -21.39
CA LEU A 30 -9.18 -3.06 -21.40
C LEU A 30 -9.39 -2.17 -22.61
N SER A 31 -9.00 -0.91 -22.49
CA SER A 31 -9.04 0.02 -23.60
C SER A 31 -8.05 -0.39 -24.69
N GLY A 32 -8.38 -0.08 -25.95
CA GLY A 32 -7.62 -0.52 -27.10
C GLY A 32 -6.19 0.03 -27.11
N GLU A 33 -5.99 1.25 -26.62
CA GLU A 33 -4.68 1.87 -26.47
C GLU A 33 -3.80 1.16 -25.44
N LEU A 34 -4.36 0.64 -24.35
CA LEU A 34 -3.60 -0.15 -23.37
C LEU A 34 -3.17 -1.50 -23.94
N ILE A 35 -4.05 -2.15 -24.72
CA ILE A 35 -3.70 -3.39 -25.42
C ILE A 35 -2.55 -3.14 -26.40
N ARG A 36 -2.65 -2.08 -27.22
CA ARG A 36 -1.59 -1.71 -28.16
C ARG A 36 -0.28 -1.34 -27.46
N ALA A 37 -0.34 -0.57 -26.38
CA ALA A 37 0.84 -0.23 -25.59
C ALA A 37 1.51 -1.47 -24.98
N ALA A 38 0.72 -2.40 -24.46
CA ALA A 38 1.23 -3.67 -23.95
C ALA A 38 1.88 -4.51 -25.07
N ASP A 39 1.28 -4.53 -26.26
CA ASP A 39 1.84 -5.21 -27.43
C ASP A 39 3.13 -4.56 -27.95
N VAL A 40 3.27 -3.23 -27.87
CA VAL A 40 4.52 -2.54 -28.21
C VAL A 40 5.64 -2.92 -27.24
N VAL A 41 5.34 -3.00 -25.94
CA VAL A 41 6.35 -3.27 -24.91
C VAL A 41 6.75 -4.74 -24.83
N ALA A 42 5.81 -5.67 -24.94
CA ALA A 42 6.04 -7.09 -24.70
C ALA A 42 5.78 -7.98 -25.91
N GLY A 43 5.16 -7.45 -26.97
CA GLY A 43 4.60 -8.27 -28.05
C GLY A 43 3.36 -9.04 -27.61
N LYS A 44 2.59 -9.52 -28.60
CA LYS A 44 1.32 -10.23 -28.38
C LYS A 44 1.48 -11.49 -27.53
N ALA A 45 2.60 -12.20 -27.67
CA ALA A 45 2.87 -13.46 -26.97
C ALA A 45 3.15 -13.29 -25.47
N GLN A 46 3.72 -12.15 -25.06
CA GLN A 46 4.08 -11.88 -23.66
C GLN A 46 3.17 -10.83 -22.99
N ARG A 47 2.09 -10.39 -23.67
CA ARG A 47 1.13 -9.42 -23.13
C ARG A 47 0.58 -9.83 -21.77
N SER A 48 0.17 -11.08 -21.60
CA SER A 48 -0.35 -11.58 -20.32
C SER A 48 0.71 -11.55 -19.20
N ALA A 49 1.96 -11.87 -19.52
CA ALA A 49 3.07 -11.82 -18.57
C ALA A 49 3.41 -10.38 -18.15
N LEU A 50 3.32 -9.43 -19.07
CA LEU A 50 3.47 -8.00 -18.77
C LEU A 50 2.36 -7.52 -17.84
N LEU A 51 1.10 -7.82 -18.17
CA LEU A 51 -0.06 -7.42 -17.37
C LEU A 51 0.01 -8.03 -15.96
N GLU A 52 0.35 -9.31 -15.84
CA GLU A 52 0.53 -9.96 -14.54
C GLU A 52 1.62 -9.25 -13.71
N ARG A 53 2.76 -8.95 -14.32
CA ARG A 53 3.86 -8.24 -13.63
C ARG A 53 3.44 -6.84 -13.18
N ALA A 54 2.71 -6.12 -14.03
CA ALA A 54 2.19 -4.79 -13.73
C ALA A 54 1.21 -4.82 -12.56
N VAL A 55 0.23 -5.72 -12.60
CA VAL A 55 -0.76 -5.91 -11.51
C VAL A 55 -0.08 -6.32 -10.21
N ARG A 56 0.87 -7.28 -10.25
CA ARG A 56 1.66 -7.67 -9.06
C ARG A 56 2.48 -6.52 -8.50
N ARG A 57 3.03 -5.65 -9.35
CA ARG A 57 3.78 -4.46 -8.91
C ARG A 57 2.85 -3.43 -8.27
N TYR A 58 1.67 -3.25 -8.85
CA TYR A 58 0.65 -2.35 -8.34
C TYR A 58 0.16 -2.76 -6.95
N PHE A 59 -0.21 -4.02 -6.74
CA PHE A 59 -0.63 -4.49 -5.41
C PHE A 59 0.48 -4.38 -4.36
N ARG A 60 1.73 -4.68 -4.72
CA ARG A 60 2.89 -4.46 -3.82
C ARG A 60 3.14 -2.99 -3.54
N HIS A 61 2.77 -2.08 -4.44
CA HIS A 61 2.83 -0.64 -4.18
C HIS A 61 1.75 -0.23 -3.18
N LEU A 62 0.52 -0.71 -3.34
CA LEU A 62 -0.57 -0.46 -2.37
C LEU A 62 -0.23 -0.94 -0.96
N LEU A 63 0.32 -2.16 -0.82
CA LEU A 63 0.74 -2.68 0.49
C LEU A 63 1.83 -1.82 1.14
N ARG A 64 2.86 -1.42 0.39
CA ARG A 64 3.93 -0.56 0.90
C ARG A 64 3.38 0.79 1.37
N ARG A 65 2.45 1.35 0.61
CA ARG A 65 1.81 2.62 0.95
C ARG A 65 0.94 2.50 2.21
N ALA A 66 0.14 1.43 2.32
CA ALA A 66 -0.68 1.17 3.49
C ALA A 66 0.16 0.99 4.77
N ARG A 67 1.31 0.30 4.66
CA ARG A 67 2.28 0.19 5.76
C ARG A 67 2.84 1.55 6.16
N HIS A 68 3.31 2.34 5.20
CA HIS A 68 3.82 3.68 5.49
C HIS A 68 2.77 4.58 6.18
N GLU A 69 1.51 4.55 5.72
CA GLU A 69 0.42 5.31 6.34
C GLU A 69 0.05 4.79 7.75
N ARG A 70 0.27 3.50 8.04
CA ARG A 70 0.14 2.94 9.40
C ARG A 70 1.29 3.39 10.28
N ASP A 71 2.52 3.33 9.78
CA ASP A 71 3.73 3.69 10.53
C ASP A 71 3.67 5.18 10.92
N LEU A 72 3.27 6.05 10.00
CA LEU A 72 3.06 7.48 10.29
C LEU A 72 2.05 7.69 11.43
N ARG A 73 0.91 7.00 11.41
CA ARG A 73 -0.10 7.12 12.48
C ARG A 73 0.41 6.64 13.83
N LEU A 74 1.24 5.60 13.86
CA LEU A 74 1.86 5.12 15.10
C LEU A 74 2.87 6.12 15.64
N ILE A 75 3.65 6.75 14.77
CA ILE A 75 4.60 7.81 15.14
C ILE A 75 3.87 9.02 15.71
N GLU A 76 2.82 9.50 15.02
CA GLU A 76 1.99 10.63 15.46
C GLU A 76 1.37 10.36 16.84
N ALA A 77 0.76 9.19 17.04
CA ALA A 77 0.21 8.80 18.34
C ALA A 77 1.28 8.75 19.45
N GLY A 78 2.49 8.29 19.13
CA GLY A 78 3.62 8.28 20.07
C GLY A 78 4.10 9.68 20.42
N ALA A 79 4.14 10.59 19.45
CA ALA A 79 4.48 12.00 19.65
C ALA A 79 3.46 12.69 20.56
N GLU A 80 2.15 12.46 20.36
CA GLU A 80 1.10 13.01 21.23
C GLU A 80 1.21 12.54 22.69
N VAL A 81 1.56 11.27 22.90
CA VAL A 81 1.79 10.74 24.25
C VAL A 81 3.03 11.36 24.87
N THR A 82 4.10 11.54 24.09
CA THR A 82 5.36 12.12 24.56
C THR A 82 5.18 13.60 24.90
N ASN A 83 4.52 14.37 24.04
CA ASN A 83 4.23 15.78 24.25
C ASN A 83 3.43 15.99 25.55
N ARG A 84 2.37 15.22 25.77
CA ARG A 84 1.61 15.30 27.02
C ARG A 84 2.45 15.02 28.27
N LYS A 85 3.36 14.05 28.21
CA LYS A 85 4.28 13.77 29.32
C LYS A 85 5.25 14.92 29.55
N SER A 86 5.80 15.49 28.48
CA SER A 86 6.68 16.66 28.55
C SER A 86 5.95 17.86 29.15
N ASP A 87 4.73 18.15 28.72
CA ASP A 87 3.91 19.24 29.27
C ASP A 87 3.67 19.03 30.78
N THR A 88 3.30 17.82 31.20
CA THR A 88 3.14 17.50 32.63
C THR A 88 4.44 17.70 33.42
N LEU A 89 5.60 17.31 32.86
CA LEU A 89 6.89 17.51 33.53
C LEU A 89 7.28 19.00 33.61
N LEU A 90 6.97 19.78 32.57
CA LEU A 90 7.18 21.23 32.57
C LEU A 90 6.27 21.93 33.60
N ASP A 91 5.03 21.50 33.73
CA ASP A 91 4.09 21.99 34.75
C ASP A 91 4.62 21.69 36.17
N LEU A 92 5.15 20.47 36.39
CA LEU A 92 5.77 20.09 37.67
C LEU A 92 7.02 20.92 38.01
N GLN A 93 7.81 21.33 37.02
CA GLN A 93 9.01 22.16 37.21
C GLN A 93 8.70 23.65 37.41
N SER A 94 7.51 24.11 36.99
CA SER A 94 7.09 25.51 37.12
C SER A 94 6.27 25.80 38.38
N TRP A 95 6.08 24.80 39.24
CA TRP A 95 5.40 24.97 40.52
C TRP A 95 6.20 25.89 41.45
N PRO A 96 5.66 27.04 41.89
CA PRO A 96 6.38 27.93 42.81
C PRO A 96 6.50 27.28 44.19
N GLU A 97 7.65 27.47 44.85
CA GLU A 97 7.87 27.11 46.26
C GLU A 97 6.86 27.79 47.21
#